data_AF-A0A4Q3D4U0-F1
#
_entry.id   AF-A0A4Q3D4U0-F1
#
_cell.length_a   1.000
_cell.length_b   1.000
_cell.length_c   1.000
_cell.angle_alpha   90.00
_cell.angle_beta   90.00
_cell.angle_gamma   90.00
#
_symmetry.space_group_name_H-M   'P 1'
#
loop_
_entity.id
_entity.type
_entity.pdbx_description
1 polymer ?
#
loop_
_entity_poly.entity_id
_entity_poly.type
_entity_poly.pdbx_seq_one_letter_code
_entity_poly.pdbx_strand_id
1 'polypeptide(L)'
;MKKLCFMLVALLLSFAGFAKAPAAAYGAYGLVVENHTNCTQTYIVVGDEICMCGGAYASTMITIPPGGVHAYPNSTTIPGFPPVPKGIFGAKILDGPISCSPGGNAVGQACGLLPSYGFMALLSGCAPCAMTKATWIPAPNCQDIARLIFTP
;
A
#
# COMPACT_ATOMS: atom_id res chain seq x y z
N MET A 1 0.47 -42.75 -38.49
CA MET A 1 1.26 -41.98 -37.50
C MET A 1 0.85 -40.49 -37.38
N LYS A 2 -0.40 -40.09 -37.69
CA LYS A 2 -0.86 -38.68 -37.59
C LYS A 2 -1.65 -38.34 -36.31
N LYS A 3 -2.18 -39.35 -35.61
CA LYS A 3 -3.05 -39.15 -34.42
C LYS A 3 -2.29 -38.95 -33.11
N LEU A 4 -1.04 -39.40 -33.03
CA LEU A 4 -0.18 -39.25 -31.85
C LEU A 4 0.30 -37.80 -31.65
N CYS A 5 0.59 -37.08 -32.74
CA CYS A 5 1.04 -35.69 -32.66
C CYS A 5 -0.06 -34.75 -32.12
N PHE A 6 -1.34 -35.01 -32.45
CA PHE A 6 -2.45 -34.18 -31.98
C PHE A 6 -2.73 -34.32 -30.48
N MET A 7 -2.57 -35.53 -29.91
CA MET A 7 -2.69 -35.74 -28.47
C MET A 7 -1.57 -35.01 -27.70
N LEU A 8 -0.35 -34.99 -28.25
CA LEU A 8 0.79 -34.33 -27.61
C LEU A 8 0.60 -32.80 -27.56
N VAL A 9 0.08 -32.20 -28.64
CA VAL A 9 -0.21 -30.75 -28.70
C VAL A 9 -1.37 -30.37 -27.77
N ALA A 10 -2.42 -31.19 -27.69
CA ALA A 10 -3.52 -30.95 -26.77
C ALA A 10 -3.09 -31.04 -25.29
N LEU A 11 -2.19 -31.97 -24.96
CA LEU A 11 -1.63 -32.12 -23.60
C LEU A 11 -0.72 -30.95 -23.23
N LEU A 12 0.04 -30.39 -24.18
CA LEU A 12 0.88 -29.20 -23.96
C LEU A 12 0.04 -27.92 -23.76
N LEU A 13 -1.11 -27.80 -24.44
CA LEU A 13 -2.03 -26.66 -24.30
C LEU A 13 -2.78 -26.67 -22.95
N SER A 14 -3.01 -27.83 -22.33
CA SER A 14 -3.60 -27.90 -20.98
C SER A 14 -2.71 -27.35 -19.86
N PHE A 15 -1.41 -27.18 -20.09
CA PHE A 15 -0.50 -26.53 -19.14
C PHE A 15 -0.34 -25.02 -19.38
N ALA A 16 -0.78 -24.49 -20.53
CA ALA A 16 -0.71 -23.06 -20.84
C ALA A 16 -1.76 -22.22 -20.08
N GLY A 17 -2.72 -22.87 -19.41
CA GLY A 17 -3.74 -22.20 -18.58
C GLY A 17 -3.26 -21.75 -17.20
N PHE A 18 -2.02 -22.06 -16.80
CA PHE A 18 -1.41 -21.58 -15.55
C PHE A 18 -0.25 -20.61 -15.80
N ALA A 19 -0.32 -19.83 -16.89
CA ALA A 19 0.43 -18.58 -16.93
C ALA A 19 -0.09 -17.73 -15.76
N LYS A 20 0.69 -17.70 -14.67
CA LYS A 20 0.55 -16.77 -13.56
C LYS A 20 0.07 -15.44 -14.12
N ALA A 21 -1.04 -14.92 -13.59
CA ALA A 21 -1.47 -13.55 -13.85
C ALA A 21 -0.22 -12.66 -13.91
N PRO A 22 0.02 -11.93 -15.01
CA PRO A 22 1.20 -11.08 -15.10
C PRO A 22 1.12 -10.14 -13.90
N ALA A 23 2.17 -10.14 -13.08
CA ALA A 23 2.48 -9.18 -12.04
C ALA A 23 1.26 -8.47 -11.43
N ALA A 24 0.89 -8.80 -10.18
CA ALA A 24 0.02 -7.97 -9.35
C ALA A 24 0.28 -6.50 -9.70
N ALA A 25 -0.68 -5.85 -10.36
CA ALA A 25 -0.39 -4.63 -11.07
C ALA A 25 0.12 -3.60 -10.05
N TYR A 26 1.30 -3.03 -10.31
CA TYR A 26 2.07 -2.34 -9.30
C TYR A 26 1.40 -1.01 -8.92
N GLY A 27 0.83 -0.93 -7.73
CA GLY A 27 0.11 0.23 -7.23
C GLY A 27 -1.40 0.02 -7.13
N ALA A 28 -2.10 0.99 -6.59
CA ALA A 28 -3.54 1.03 -6.39
C ALA A 28 -4.07 2.37 -6.85
N TYR A 29 -5.32 2.41 -7.32
CA TYR A 29 -5.92 3.66 -7.76
C TYR A 29 -6.38 4.50 -6.57
N GLY A 30 -6.93 3.84 -5.56
CA GLY A 30 -7.38 4.45 -4.31
C GLY A 30 -6.76 3.80 -3.08
N LEU A 31 -7.05 4.38 -1.92
CA LEU A 31 -6.52 3.96 -0.63
C LEU A 31 -7.58 4.14 0.45
N VAL A 32 -7.77 3.12 1.28
CA VAL A 32 -8.48 3.24 2.55
C VAL A 32 -7.49 3.08 3.70
N VAL A 33 -7.52 4.02 4.63
CA VAL A 33 -6.68 4.01 5.82
C VAL A 33 -7.56 3.84 7.06
N GLU A 34 -7.22 2.87 7.89
CA GLU A 34 -7.98 2.53 9.09
C GLU A 34 -7.07 2.51 10.31
N ASN A 35 -7.49 3.17 11.38
CA ASN A 35 -6.77 3.19 12.64
C ASN A 35 -7.54 2.44 13.73
N HIS A 36 -7.20 1.17 13.96
CA HIS A 36 -7.79 0.34 15.01
C HIS A 36 -7.00 0.43 16.34
N THR A 37 -6.16 1.46 16.50
CA THR A 37 -5.41 1.72 17.74
C THR A 37 -6.09 2.79 18.59
N ASN A 38 -5.63 2.94 19.83
CA ASN A 38 -5.99 4.06 20.71
C ASN A 38 -5.05 5.27 20.55
N CYS A 39 -4.12 5.24 19.57
CA CYS A 39 -3.12 6.26 19.34
C CYS A 39 -3.38 6.99 18.03
N THR A 40 -3.02 8.28 17.98
CA THR A 40 -2.99 9.02 16.71
C THR A 40 -1.85 8.49 15.85
N GLN A 41 -2.13 8.18 14.58
CA GLN A 41 -1.15 7.63 13.65
C GLN A 41 -0.81 8.66 12.57
N THR A 42 0.43 8.64 12.10
CA THR A 42 0.92 9.59 11.09
C THR A 42 1.55 8.85 9.92
N TYR A 43 1.17 9.24 8.70
CA TYR A 43 1.67 8.60 7.49
C TYR A 43 1.81 9.61 6.34
N ILE A 44 2.61 9.23 5.34
CA ILE A 44 2.76 9.91 4.05
C ILE A 44 2.50 8.88 2.97
N VAL A 45 1.53 9.12 2.10
CA VAL A 45 1.26 8.24 0.96
C VAL A 45 2.32 8.44 -0.10
N VAL A 46 2.80 7.36 -0.70
CA VAL A 46 3.77 7.39 -1.80
C VAL A 46 3.22 6.67 -3.02
N GLY A 47 3.57 7.20 -4.19
CA GLY A 47 3.04 6.77 -5.45
C GLY A 47 3.95 7.07 -6.64
N ASP A 48 3.50 6.62 -7.80
CA ASP A 48 4.12 6.87 -9.09
C ASP A 48 3.04 6.98 -10.17
N GLU A 49 3.41 6.92 -11.44
CA GLU A 49 2.45 6.71 -12.52
C GLU A 49 1.60 5.44 -12.28
N ILE A 50 0.43 5.42 -12.92
CA ILE A 50 -0.54 4.35 -12.76
C ILE A 50 0.09 3.00 -13.14
N CYS A 51 -0.09 1.99 -12.27
CA CYS A 51 0.48 0.65 -12.43
C CYS A 51 2.03 0.61 -12.43
N MET A 52 2.70 1.63 -11.88
CA MET A 52 4.16 1.71 -11.77
C MET A 52 4.65 1.85 -10.32
N CYS A 53 5.94 1.52 -10.12
CA CYS A 53 6.64 1.67 -8.85
C CYS A 53 7.96 2.41 -9.05
N GLY A 54 8.03 3.65 -8.58
CA GLY A 54 9.25 4.47 -8.66
C GLY A 54 9.33 5.60 -7.62
N GLY A 55 8.27 5.85 -6.84
CA GLY A 55 8.31 6.84 -5.75
C GLY A 55 8.33 8.29 -6.22
N ALA A 56 7.90 8.58 -7.45
CA ALA A 56 7.90 9.94 -8.00
C ALA A 56 7.00 10.94 -7.25
N TYR A 57 5.97 10.44 -6.54
CA TYR A 57 4.96 11.27 -5.87
C TYR A 57 4.83 10.92 -4.39
N ALA A 58 4.65 11.95 -3.57
CA ALA A 58 4.37 11.81 -2.15
C ALA A 58 3.30 12.82 -1.71
N SER A 59 2.45 12.43 -0.77
CA SER A 59 1.48 13.32 -0.15
C SER A 59 2.14 14.26 0.85
N THR A 60 1.38 15.21 1.40
CA THR A 60 1.75 15.83 2.67
C THR A 60 1.69 14.79 3.80
N MET A 61 2.20 15.16 4.98
CA MET A 61 1.95 14.40 6.19
C MET A 61 0.45 14.38 6.51
N ILE A 62 -0.08 13.19 6.79
CA ILE A 62 -1.49 12.97 7.13
C ILE A 62 -1.55 12.30 8.49
N THR A 63 -2.46 12.77 9.32
CA THR A 63 -2.70 12.25 10.66
C THR A 63 -4.09 11.64 10.72
N ILE A 64 -4.22 10.44 11.29
CA ILE A 64 -5.51 9.76 11.48
C ILE A 64 -5.75 9.54 12.99
N PRO A 65 -6.89 10.02 13.54
CA PRO A 65 -7.18 9.87 14.97
C PRO A 65 -7.46 8.40 15.33
N PRO A 66 -7.43 8.04 16.63
CA PRO A 66 -7.88 6.74 17.12
C PRO A 66 -9.27 6.36 16.59
N GLY A 67 -9.45 5.13 16.11
CA GLY A 67 -10.71 4.65 15.52
C GLY A 67 -11.07 5.29 14.17
N GLY A 68 -10.20 6.14 13.61
CA GLY A 68 -10.48 6.89 12.39
C GLY A 68 -10.42 6.02 11.12
N VAL A 69 -11.15 6.49 10.10
CA VAL A 69 -11.10 5.93 8.73
C VAL A 69 -10.97 7.08 7.73
N HIS A 70 -9.98 7.00 6.84
CA HIS A 70 -9.87 7.87 5.67
C HIS A 70 -10.07 7.04 4.40
N ALA A 71 -11.00 7.46 3.54
CA ALA A 71 -11.26 6.79 2.27
C ALA A 71 -10.95 7.74 1.11
N TYR A 72 -9.94 7.36 0.32
CA TYR A 72 -9.54 8.06 -0.89
C TYR A 72 -9.95 7.20 -2.08
N PRO A 73 -11.07 7.51 -2.77
CA PRO A 73 -11.54 6.72 -3.91
C PRO A 73 -10.53 6.73 -5.06
N ASN A 74 -9.67 7.74 -5.12
CA ASN A 74 -8.52 7.80 -5.99
C ASN A 74 -7.39 8.66 -5.39
N SER A 75 -6.22 8.66 -6.03
CA SER A 75 -5.06 9.42 -5.55
C SER A 75 -5.24 10.95 -5.56
N THR A 76 -6.14 11.52 -6.36
CA THR A 76 -6.29 13.00 -6.47
C THR A 76 -6.99 13.60 -5.25
N THR A 77 -7.68 12.77 -4.48
CA THR A 77 -8.32 13.15 -3.22
C THR A 77 -7.34 13.12 -2.03
N ILE A 78 -6.11 12.67 -2.23
CA ILE A 78 -5.09 12.61 -1.18
C ILE A 78 -4.44 14.01 -1.04
N PRO A 79 -4.39 14.58 0.18
CA PRO A 79 -3.78 15.89 0.39
C PRO A 79 -2.33 15.98 -0.14
N GLY A 80 -2.06 16.96 -0.99
CA GLY A 80 -0.72 17.20 -1.57
C GLY A 80 -0.32 16.26 -2.71
N PHE A 81 -1.17 15.31 -3.12
CA PHE A 81 -0.93 14.49 -4.30
C PHE A 81 -1.23 15.25 -5.60
N PRO A 82 -0.69 14.81 -6.75
CA PRO A 82 -1.00 15.42 -8.04
C PRO A 82 -2.52 15.44 -8.36
N PRO A 83 -3.00 16.48 -9.07
CA PRO A 83 -4.42 16.61 -9.42
C PRO A 83 -4.88 15.65 -10.51
N VAL A 84 -3.95 14.93 -11.15
CA VAL A 84 -4.20 13.86 -12.12
C VAL A 84 -4.01 12.52 -11.43
N PRO A 85 -4.90 11.51 -11.63
CA PRO A 85 -4.76 10.23 -10.96
C PRO A 85 -3.40 9.55 -11.21
N LYS A 86 -2.85 8.99 -10.14
CA LYS A 86 -1.54 8.34 -10.02
C LYS A 86 -1.68 7.01 -9.28
N GLY A 87 -0.72 6.11 -9.46
CA GLY A 87 -0.68 4.84 -8.75
C GLY A 87 -0.15 5.01 -7.33
N ILE A 88 -0.84 4.45 -6.35
CA ILE A 88 -0.44 4.44 -4.94
C ILE A 88 0.20 3.08 -4.64
N PHE A 89 1.49 3.03 -4.31
CA PHE A 89 2.15 1.75 -4.05
C PHE A 89 2.54 1.54 -2.58
N GLY A 90 2.43 2.56 -1.72
CA GLY A 90 2.70 2.40 -0.30
C GLY A 90 2.51 3.65 0.52
N ALA A 91 2.99 3.59 1.76
CA ALA A 91 3.05 4.72 2.67
C ALA A 91 4.32 4.67 3.52
N LYS A 92 4.91 5.84 3.76
CA LYS A 92 5.89 6.03 4.84
C LYS A 92 5.12 6.24 6.14
N ILE A 93 5.44 5.43 7.13
CA ILE A 93 4.87 5.48 8.47
C ILE A 93 5.82 6.26 9.35
N LEU A 94 5.29 7.20 10.13
CA LEU A 94 6.05 7.96 11.10
C LEU A 94 5.64 7.51 12.49
N ASP A 95 6.64 7.28 13.35
CA ASP A 95 6.39 6.83 14.72
C ASP A 95 5.68 7.91 15.55
N GLY A 96 5.75 9.18 15.11
CA GLY A 96 5.06 10.31 15.71
C GLY A 96 5.14 11.54 14.82
N PRO A 97 4.86 12.74 15.37
CA PRO A 97 5.14 13.99 14.67
C PRO A 97 6.63 14.11 14.33
N ILE A 98 6.94 14.84 13.26
CA ILE A 98 8.33 15.01 12.78
C ILE A 98 9.27 15.63 13.83
N SER A 99 8.72 16.38 14.79
CA SER A 99 9.47 16.95 15.91
C SER A 99 9.93 15.90 16.95
N CYS A 100 9.24 14.76 17.01
CA CYS A 100 9.48 13.71 18.01
C CYS A 100 10.32 12.57 17.46
N SER A 101 10.05 12.18 16.21
CA SER A 101 10.83 11.20 15.49
C SER A 101 10.86 11.59 14.02
N PRO A 102 12.02 11.98 13.47
CA PRO A 102 12.16 12.06 12.01
C PRO A 102 12.15 10.66 11.38
N GLY A 103 12.26 9.62 12.21
CA GLY A 103 12.34 8.22 11.85
C GLY A 103 10.97 7.57 11.60
N GLY A 104 11.06 6.43 10.93
CA GLY A 104 9.93 5.61 10.53
C GLY A 104 10.35 4.67 9.40
N ASN A 105 9.44 3.81 8.97
CA ASN A 105 9.69 2.87 7.86
C ASN A 105 8.55 2.95 6.84
N ALA A 106 8.72 2.29 5.70
CA ALA A 106 7.71 2.26 4.65
C ALA A 106 7.02 0.89 4.60
N VAL A 107 5.71 0.92 4.35
CA VAL A 107 4.90 -0.26 4.05
C VAL A 107 4.26 -0.11 2.68
N GLY A 108 4.07 -1.20 1.94
CA GLY A 108 3.50 -1.08 0.61
C GLY A 108 3.31 -2.40 -0.13
N GLN A 109 2.97 -2.26 -1.41
CA GLN A 109 2.89 -3.36 -2.36
C GLN A 109 4.28 -3.94 -2.66
N ALA A 110 4.31 -5.07 -3.37
CA ALA A 110 5.50 -5.82 -3.76
C ALA A 110 6.40 -5.07 -4.76
N CYS A 111 6.95 -3.95 -4.32
CA CYS A 111 7.89 -3.07 -5.02
C CYS A 111 9.12 -2.81 -4.15
N GLY A 112 9.61 -3.85 -3.47
CA GLY A 112 10.71 -3.75 -2.51
C GLY A 112 10.31 -3.23 -1.12
N LEU A 113 9.03 -2.93 -0.91
CA LEU A 113 8.50 -2.57 0.41
C LEU A 113 8.00 -3.80 1.16
N LEU A 114 8.18 -3.78 2.48
CA LEU A 114 7.58 -4.78 3.35
C LEU A 114 6.08 -4.51 3.50
N PRO A 115 5.24 -5.55 3.63
CA PRO A 115 3.80 -5.36 3.81
C PRO A 115 3.45 -4.84 5.21
N SER A 116 4.39 -4.84 6.16
CA SER A 116 4.11 -4.37 7.51
C SER A 116 5.33 -3.83 8.23
N TYR A 117 5.07 -2.94 9.19
CA TYR A 117 6.08 -2.32 10.05
C TYR A 117 5.52 -2.18 11.47
N GLY A 118 6.26 -2.68 12.46
CA GLY A 118 5.96 -2.53 13.89
C GLY A 118 6.79 -1.42 14.51
N PHE A 119 6.18 -0.58 15.33
CA PHE A 119 6.81 0.60 15.93
C PHE A 119 6.14 1.01 17.25
N MET A 120 6.79 1.91 17.98
CA MET A 120 6.21 2.57 19.15
C MET A 120 5.57 3.88 18.69
N ALA A 121 4.25 3.98 18.77
CA ALA A 121 3.55 5.22 18.44
C ALA A 121 3.82 6.30 19.51
N LEU A 122 4.06 7.52 19.08
CA LEU A 122 4.34 8.69 19.92
C LEU A 122 3.23 9.74 19.75
N LEU A 123 2.81 10.34 20.85
CA LEU A 123 1.85 11.45 20.86
C LEU A 123 2.51 12.77 20.41
N SER A 124 1.69 13.81 20.25
CA SER A 124 2.15 15.16 19.87
C SER A 124 3.23 15.73 20.79
N GLY A 125 3.20 15.38 22.08
CA GLY A 125 4.20 15.75 23.08
C GLY A 125 5.41 14.81 23.15
N CYS A 126 5.62 13.95 22.14
CA CYS A 126 6.69 12.95 22.07
C CYS A 126 6.67 11.88 23.17
N ALA A 127 5.57 11.77 23.90
CA ALA A 127 5.35 10.71 24.87
C ALA A 127 4.99 9.40 24.16
N PRO A 128 5.53 8.25 24.60
CA PRO A 128 5.10 6.94 24.12
C PRO A 128 3.60 6.74 24.36
N CYS A 129 2.92 6.17 23.36
CA CYS A 129 1.50 5.83 23.43
C CYS A 129 1.32 4.32 23.57
N ALA A 130 1.62 3.55 22.52
CA ALA A 130 1.54 2.10 22.51
C ALA A 130 2.41 1.52 21.39
N MET A 131 2.74 0.23 21.50
CA MET A 131 3.20 -0.53 20.34
C MET A 131 2.09 -0.58 19.30
N THR A 132 2.45 -0.44 18.03
CA THR A 132 1.53 -0.41 16.90
C THR A 132 2.17 -1.12 15.72
N LYS A 133 1.34 -1.70 14.87
CA LYS A 133 1.73 -2.26 13.59
C LYS A 133 0.94 -1.60 12.46
N ALA A 134 1.65 -1.06 11.48
CA ALA A 134 1.09 -0.67 10.20
C ALA A 134 1.15 -1.86 9.24
N THR A 135 0.04 -2.17 8.58
CA THR A 135 -0.06 -3.25 7.58
C THR A 135 -0.67 -2.73 6.30
N TRP A 136 0.02 -2.97 5.19
CA TRP A 136 -0.45 -2.70 3.84
C TRP A 136 -1.10 -3.94 3.24
N ILE A 137 -2.38 -3.84 2.90
CA ILE A 137 -3.10 -4.84 2.11
C ILE A 137 -3.10 -4.38 0.65
N PRO A 138 -2.41 -5.09 -0.25
CA PRO A 138 -2.33 -4.70 -1.65
C PRO A 138 -3.70 -4.78 -2.32
N ALA A 139 -3.90 -3.91 -3.30
CA ALA A 139 -5.04 -3.99 -4.20
C ALA A 139 -4.87 -5.23 -5.11
N PRO A 140 -5.94 -5.95 -5.48
CA PRO A 140 -5.84 -7.06 -6.43
C PRO A 140 -5.33 -6.61 -7.80
N ASN A 141 -5.72 -5.41 -8.24
CA ASN A 141 -5.27 -4.77 -9.48
C ASN A 141 -4.99 -3.28 -9.26
N CYS A 142 -4.31 -2.64 -10.21
CA CYS A 142 -3.93 -1.22 -10.09
C CYS A 142 -5.09 -0.23 -10.23
N GLN A 143 -6.28 -0.71 -10.61
CA GLN A 143 -7.52 0.08 -10.60
C GLN A 143 -8.32 -0.09 -9.31
N ASP A 144 -7.93 -1.03 -8.45
CA ASP A 144 -8.61 -1.31 -7.20
C ASP A 144 -8.04 -0.44 -6.07
N ILE A 145 -8.63 -0.59 -4.88
CA ILE A 145 -8.30 0.17 -3.68
C ILE A 145 -7.39 -0.68 -2.78
N ALA A 146 -6.25 -0.13 -2.36
CA ALA A 146 -5.41 -0.73 -1.33
C ALA A 146 -5.88 -0.31 0.07
N ARG A 147 -5.44 -1.04 1.11
CA ARG A 147 -5.73 -0.68 2.50
C ARG A 147 -4.46 -0.52 3.31
N LEU A 148 -4.42 0.52 4.14
CA LEU A 148 -3.42 0.70 5.19
C LEU A 148 -4.13 0.59 6.54
N ILE A 149 -3.74 -0.39 7.34
CA ILE A 149 -4.41 -0.69 8.60
C ILE A 149 -3.40 -0.56 9.73
N PHE A 150 -3.72 0.24 10.74
CA PHE A 150 -2.99 0.31 12.00
C PHE A 150 -3.69 -0.53 13.06
N THR A 151 -2.95 -1.41 13.71
CA THR A 151 -3.43 -2.25 14.82
C THR A 151 -2.48 -2.15 16.01
N PRO A 152 -2.94 -2.48 17.24
CA PRO A 152 -2.03 -2.68 18.37
C PRO A 152 -0.92 -3.70 18.06
#